data_AF-X0ZCS8-F1
#
_entry.id   AF-X0ZCS8-F1
#
_cell.length_a   1.000
_cell.length_b   1.000
_cell.length_c   1.000
_cell.angle_alpha   90.00
_cell.angle_beta   90.00
_cell.angle_gamma   90.00
#
_symmetry.space_group_name_H-M   'P 1'
#
loop_
_entity.id
_entity.type
_entity.pdbx_description
1 polymer ?
#
loop_
_entity_poly.entity_id
_entity_poly.type
_entity_poly.pdbx_seq_one_letter_code
_entity_poly.pdbx_strand_id
1 'polypeptide(L)'
;MSLTKENKLRIEVVDGAKAIFNKGLVEAGEGNVSIRNGRKEELFITPSFNQYSTLKKDEIVHLSFDGTPLSTGKLPSTEVKMHIAIYKSRPKVQSVI
;
A
#
# COMPACT_ATOMS: atom_id res chain seq x y z
N MET A 1 5.12 22.72 -8.19
CA MET A 1 6.00 21.94 -7.29
C MET A 1 6.04 20.50 -7.78
N SER A 2 7.22 19.90 -7.94
CA SER A 2 7.34 18.47 -8.31
C SER A 2 6.87 17.60 -7.15
N LEU A 3 6.05 16.56 -7.42
CA LEU A 3 5.67 15.60 -6.39
C LEU A 3 6.90 14.85 -5.87
N THR A 4 7.03 14.72 -4.55
CA THR A 4 8.03 13.85 -3.93
C THR A 4 7.85 12.40 -4.38
N LYS A 5 8.94 11.62 -4.39
CA LYS A 5 8.90 10.19 -4.76
C LYS A 5 7.84 9.42 -3.96
N GLU A 6 7.77 9.67 -2.65
CA GLU A 6 6.80 9.06 -1.76
C GLU A 6 5.35 9.41 -2.15
N ASN A 7 5.05 10.68 -2.45
CA ASN A 7 3.71 11.07 -2.89
C ASN A 7 3.30 10.34 -4.18
N LYS A 8 4.25 10.10 -5.10
CA LYS A 8 3.98 9.31 -6.32
C LYS A 8 3.62 7.86 -5.99
N LEU A 9 4.40 7.20 -5.14
CA LEU A 9 4.13 5.80 -4.73
C LEU A 9 2.77 5.67 -4.01
N ARG A 10 2.42 6.63 -3.15
CA ARG A 10 1.11 6.64 -2.48
C ARG A 10 -0.04 6.78 -3.48
N ILE A 11 0.11 7.61 -4.50
CA ILE A 11 -0.89 7.75 -5.57
C ILE A 11 -1.01 6.46 -6.36
N GLU A 12 0.09 5.80 -6.74
CA GLU A 12 0.06 4.51 -7.44
C GLU A 12 -0.68 3.42 -6.66
N VAL A 13 -0.53 3.37 -5.32
CA VAL A 13 -1.30 2.46 -4.46
C VAL A 13 -2.79 2.80 -4.50
N VAL A 14 -3.16 4.08 -4.40
CA VAL A 14 -4.57 4.52 -4.48
C VAL A 14 -5.18 4.15 -5.83
N ASP A 15 -4.46 4.37 -6.92
CA ASP A 15 -4.93 4.08 -8.28
C ASP A 15 -5.12 2.58 -8.47
N GLY A 16 -4.18 1.75 -8.01
CA GLY A 16 -4.31 0.28 -8.03
C GLY A 16 -5.51 -0.21 -7.20
N ALA A 17 -5.65 0.33 -5.99
CA ALA A 17 -6.77 0.02 -5.09
C ALA A 17 -8.12 0.39 -5.72
N LYS A 18 -8.25 1.59 -6.29
CA LYS A 18 -9.48 2.01 -6.99
C LYS A 18 -9.73 1.18 -8.25
N ALA A 19 -8.69 0.78 -8.97
CA ALA A 19 -8.84 -0.02 -10.17
C ALA A 19 -9.42 -1.42 -9.89
N ILE A 20 -8.97 -2.11 -8.83
CA ILE A 20 -9.53 -3.43 -8.48
C ILE A 20 -10.97 -3.32 -7.97
N PHE A 21 -11.28 -2.28 -7.21
CA PHE A 21 -12.63 -2.01 -6.74
C PHE A 21 -13.59 -1.70 -7.90
N ASN A 22 -13.19 -0.81 -8.82
CA ASN A 22 -13.99 -0.45 -9.99
C ASN A 22 -14.21 -1.61 -10.96
N LYS A 23 -13.36 -2.65 -10.91
CA LYS A 23 -13.53 -3.90 -11.66
C LYS A 23 -14.43 -4.92 -10.96
N GLY A 24 -14.93 -4.63 -9.76
CA GLY A 24 -15.75 -5.55 -8.97
C GLY A 24 -14.99 -6.75 -8.41
N LEU A 25 -13.67 -6.64 -8.24
CA LEU A 25 -12.84 -7.75 -7.72
C LEU A 25 -12.86 -7.83 -6.18
N VAL A 26 -13.23 -6.73 -5.51
CA VAL A 26 -13.26 -6.59 -4.04
C VAL A 26 -14.39 -5.65 -3.64
N GLU A 27 -14.91 -5.81 -2.42
CA GLU A 27 -15.83 -4.86 -1.79
C GLU A 27 -15.12 -3.89 -0.84
N ALA A 28 -15.88 -2.92 -0.29
CA ALA A 28 -15.34 -2.00 0.71
C ALA A 28 -14.92 -2.75 1.98
N GLY A 29 -13.72 -2.45 2.49
CA GLY A 29 -13.14 -3.14 3.65
C GLY A 29 -12.39 -4.44 3.31
N GLU A 30 -12.52 -4.96 2.08
CA GLU A 30 -11.80 -6.14 1.61
C GLU A 30 -10.56 -5.77 0.79
N GLY A 31 -9.67 -6.74 0.56
CA GLY A 31 -8.49 -6.57 -0.29
C GLY A 31 -7.50 -5.52 0.22
N ASN A 32 -6.33 -5.47 -0.40
CA ASN A 32 -5.35 -4.43 -0.13
C ASN A 32 -4.32 -4.39 -1.25
N VAL A 33 -3.67 -3.23 -1.36
CA VAL A 33 -2.65 -3.01 -2.38
C VAL A 33 -1.42 -2.45 -1.70
N SER A 34 -0.25 -2.94 -2.08
CA SER A 34 1.02 -2.37 -1.65
C SER A 34 2.04 -2.24 -2.77
N ILE A 35 2.96 -1.30 -2.59
CA ILE A 35 4.12 -1.09 -3.45
C ILE A 35 5.39 -0.95 -2.61
N ARG A 36 6.49 -1.53 -3.08
CA ARG A 36 7.82 -1.42 -2.47
C ARG A 36 8.45 -0.06 -2.77
N ASN A 37 9.18 0.51 -1.81
CA ASN A 37 9.99 1.72 -2.05
C ASN A 37 11.32 1.41 -2.77
N GLY A 38 11.26 1.01 -4.04
CA GLY A 38 12.43 0.69 -4.85
C GLY A 38 13.26 -0.46 -4.26
N ARG A 39 14.54 -0.23 -3.94
CA ARG A 39 15.41 -1.26 -3.32
C ARG A 39 15.39 -1.24 -1.79
N LYS A 40 14.68 -0.28 -1.16
CA LYS A 40 14.59 -0.21 0.29
C LYS A 40 13.70 -1.31 0.84
N GLU A 41 13.94 -1.70 2.09
CA GLU A 41 13.08 -2.59 2.87
C GLU A 41 11.90 -1.82 3.49
N GLU A 42 11.18 -1.09 2.64
CA GLU A 42 10.04 -0.26 2.99
C GLU A 42 8.92 -0.47 1.96
N LEU A 43 7.67 -0.36 2.39
CA LEU A 43 6.49 -0.43 1.54
C LEU A 43 5.47 0.64 1.89
N PHE A 44 4.63 0.96 0.91
CA PHE A 44 3.39 1.71 1.07
C PHE A 44 2.23 0.74 0.88
N ILE A 45 1.30 0.69 1.81
CA ILE A 45 0.15 -0.23 1.77
C ILE A 45 -1.14 0.53 2.08
N THR A 46 -2.25 0.09 1.50
CA THR A 46 -3.58 0.56 1.89
C THR A 46 -3.82 0.37 3.40
N PRO A 47 -4.55 1.29 4.05
CA PRO A 47 -4.83 1.15 5.48
C PRO A 47 -5.77 -0.02 5.79
N SER A 48 -5.97 -0.31 7.07
CA SER A 48 -7.03 -1.22 7.51
C SER A 48 -8.40 -0.60 7.28
N PHE A 49 -9.37 -1.43 6.86
CA PHE A 49 -10.75 -1.05 6.57
C PHE A 49 -10.86 0.12 5.56
N ASN A 50 -10.62 -0.18 4.29
CA ASN A 50 -10.59 0.81 3.21
C ASN A 50 -11.97 1.14 2.65
N GLN A 51 -12.25 2.43 2.49
CA GLN A 51 -13.30 2.91 1.59
C GLN A 51 -12.66 3.30 0.25
N TYR A 52 -12.62 2.36 -0.70
CA TYR A 52 -11.91 2.54 -1.97
C TYR A 52 -12.33 3.79 -2.75
N SER A 53 -13.63 4.10 -2.80
CA SER A 53 -14.16 5.25 -3.54
C SER A 53 -13.61 6.59 -3.05
N THR A 54 -13.37 6.72 -1.74
CA THR A 54 -12.92 7.96 -1.09
C THR A 54 -11.44 7.94 -0.69
N LEU A 55 -10.74 6.80 -0.87
CA LEU A 55 -9.35 6.62 -0.47
C LEU A 55 -8.43 7.71 -1.04
N LYS A 56 -7.63 8.33 -0.16
CA LYS A 56 -6.66 9.39 -0.49
C LYS A 56 -5.23 8.94 -0.24
N LYS A 57 -4.28 9.56 -0.96
CA LYS A 57 -2.84 9.27 -0.83
C LYS A 57 -2.29 9.45 0.59
N ASP A 58 -2.87 10.36 1.36
CA ASP A 58 -2.45 10.69 2.73
C ASP A 58 -2.90 9.62 3.74
N GLU A 59 -3.80 8.71 3.34
CA GLU A 59 -4.25 7.58 4.17
C GLU A 59 -3.43 6.31 3.94
N ILE A 60 -2.61 6.26 2.88
CA ILE A 60 -1.69 5.15 2.63
C ILE A 60 -0.69 5.06 3.78
N VAL A 61 -0.33 3.86 4.19
CA VAL A 61 0.56 3.64 5.34
C VAL A 61 1.95 3.28 4.83
N HIS A 62 2.96 4.01 5.30
CA HIS A 62 4.37 3.73 5.03
C HIS A 62 4.98 3.00 6.22
N LEU A 63 5.61 1.86 5.96
CA LEU A 63 6.25 1.06 6.98
C LEU A 63 7.52 0.38 6.42
N SER A 64 8.45 0.03 7.31
CA SER A 64 9.56 -0.85 7.00
C SER A 64 9.17 -2.33 7.09
N PHE A 65 10.00 -3.20 6.53
CA PHE A 65 9.78 -4.65 6.47
C PHE A 65 9.96 -5.37 7.81
N ASP A 66 10.44 -4.68 8.84
CA ASP A 66 10.43 -5.14 10.23
C ASP A 66 9.10 -4.82 10.94
N GLY A 67 8.20 -4.08 10.28
CA GLY A 67 6.91 -3.66 10.83
C GLY A 67 6.92 -2.29 11.49
N THR A 68 8.05 -1.57 11.51
CA THR A 68 8.13 -0.23 12.09
C THR A 68 7.35 0.77 11.22
N PRO A 69 6.37 1.52 11.77
CA PRO A 69 5.68 2.58 11.05
C PRO A 69 6.65 3.73 10.74
N LEU A 70 6.67 4.17 9.48
CA LEU A 70 7.47 5.31 9.00
C LEU A 70 6.62 6.55 8.72
N SER A 71 5.29 6.40 8.73
CA SER A 71 4.31 7.49 8.70
C SER A 71 3.36 7.42 9.88
N THR A 72 2.80 8.56 10.28
CA THR A 72 1.71 8.65 11.25
C THR A 72 0.35 8.54 10.55
N GLY A 73 -0.73 8.32 11.33
CA GLY A 73 -2.10 8.31 10.81
C GLY A 73 -2.77 6.95 10.94
N LYS A 74 -3.26 6.40 9.81
CA LYS A 74 -4.03 5.16 9.76
C LYS A 74 -3.18 3.94 10.13
N LEU A 75 -3.84 2.88 10.60
CA LEU A 75 -3.22 1.57 10.75
C LEU A 75 -3.10 0.89 9.38
N PRO A 76 -2.03 0.10 9.12
CA PRO A 76 -1.88 -0.64 7.87
C PRO A 76 -2.92 -1.76 7.77
N SER A 77 -3.12 -2.32 6.57
CA SER A 77 -3.87 -3.57 6.40
C SER A 77 -3.43 -4.65 7.39
N THR A 78 -4.39 -5.44 7.88
CA THR A 78 -4.14 -6.62 8.74
C THR A 78 -3.28 -7.69 8.04
N GLU A 79 -3.26 -7.69 6.70
CA GLU A 79 -2.50 -8.64 5.88
C GLU A 79 -1.07 -8.15 5.56
N VAL A 80 -0.62 -7.03 6.12
CA VAL A 80 0.69 -6.44 5.82
C VAL A 80 1.87 -7.40 6.01
N LYS A 81 1.78 -8.33 6.98
CA LYS A 81 2.81 -9.35 7.22
C LYS A 81 2.97 -10.29 6.01
N MET A 82 1.89 -10.60 5.29
CA MET A 82 1.92 -11.40 4.07
C MET A 82 2.67 -10.65 2.95
N HIS A 83 2.39 -9.35 2.77
CA HIS A 83 3.05 -8.52 1.75
C HIS A 83 4.55 -8.43 2.02
N ILE A 84 4.93 -8.20 3.28
CA ILE A 84 6.34 -8.17 3.71
C ILE A 84 7.01 -9.52 3.42
N ALA A 85 6.36 -10.64 3.74
CA ALA A 85 6.92 -11.97 3.47
C ALA A 85 7.16 -12.19 1.97
N ILE A 86 6.21 -11.82 1.11
CA ILE A 86 6.36 -11.88 -0.34
C ILE A 86 7.55 -11.03 -0.80
N TYR A 87 7.67 -9.80 -0.32
CA TYR A 87 8.79 -8.93 -0.69
C TYR A 87 10.14 -9.49 -0.23
N LYS A 88 10.24 -10.05 0.98
CA LYS A 88 11.49 -10.66 1.47
C LYS A 88 11.87 -11.89 0.64
N SER A 89 10.90 -12.76 0.35
CA SER A 89 11.15 -14.00 -0.41
C SER A 89 11.32 -13.80 -1.91
N ARG A 90 10.79 -12.69 -2.47
CA ARG A 90 10.81 -12.42 -3.92
C ARG A 90 11.35 -11.00 -4.19
N PRO A 91 12.68 -10.81 -4.24
CA PRO A 91 13.30 -9.49 -4.40
C PRO A 91 12.90 -8.73 -5.67
N LYS A 92 12.47 -9.43 -6.73
CA LYS A 92 12.01 -8.83 -7.99
C LYS A 92 10.58 -8.27 -7.91
N VAL A 93 9.77 -8.68 -6.93
CA VAL A 93 8.39 -8.19 -6.77
C VAL A 93 8.40 -6.75 -6.28
N GLN A 94 7.65 -5.89 -6.97
CA GLN A 94 7.53 -4.46 -6.67
C GLN A 94 6.17 -4.08 -6.12
N SER A 95 5.12 -4.86 -6.39
CA SER A 95 3.76 -4.60 -5.89
C SER A 95 3.04 -5.91 -5.56
N VAL A 96 2.07 -5.85 -4.65
CA VAL A 96 1.18 -6.96 -4.27
C VAL A 96 -0.24 -6.40 -4.18
N ILE A 97 -1.21 -7.16 -4.71
CA ILE A 97 -2.64 -6.86 -4.82
C ILE A 97 -3.39 -8.10 -4.35
#